data_AF-A0A2E6LLG6-F1
#
_entry.id   AF-A0A2E6LLG6-F1
#
_cell.length_a   1.000
_cell.length_b   1.000
_cell.length_c   1.000
_cell.angle_alpha   90.00
_cell.angle_beta   90.00
_cell.angle_gamma   90.00
#
_symmetry.space_group_name_H-M   'P 1'
#
loop_
_entity.id
_entity.type
_entity.pdbx_description
1 polymer ?
#
loop_
_entity_poly.entity_id
_entity_poly.type
_entity_poly.pdbx_seq_one_letter_code
_entity_poly.pdbx_strand_id
1 'polypeptide(L)'
;MKFFVNLIDQLDFALDHIVLEDINYKRLSLMLVDNAMELALHQYATEQSADAWPLEAEPKIEPRVLAAALGQNFDEKLKLARLCGLVDEDMVASITTLHSYRNQLYHQGIKHEQVLPALVLFYFRITCDVLIAYQPTGYSWSSGGKVPHRALKYIGRESMRNPRQAFPAAWARLREVSESIPLDLTADLAARQTR
;
A
#
# COMPACT_ATOMS: atom_id res chain seq x y z
N MET A 1 15.45 0.59 -4.04
CA MET A 1 15.60 0.53 -2.56
C MET A 1 15.09 1.77 -1.86
N LYS A 2 15.50 3.01 -2.22
CA LYS A 2 15.03 4.24 -1.53
C LYS A 2 13.51 4.36 -1.51
N PHE A 3 12.87 4.05 -2.63
CA PHE A 3 11.42 3.97 -2.76
C PHE A 3 10.78 3.08 -1.67
N PHE A 4 11.17 1.80 -1.62
CA PHE A 4 10.65 0.84 -0.64
C PHE A 4 10.94 1.22 0.81
N VAL A 5 12.12 1.76 1.08
CA VAL A 5 12.48 2.26 2.42
C VAL A 5 11.49 3.36 2.87
N ASN A 6 11.16 4.29 1.98
CA ASN A 6 10.21 5.36 2.28
C ASN A 6 8.78 4.81 2.48
N LEU A 7 8.39 3.80 1.71
CA LEU A 7 7.09 3.13 1.93
C LEU A 7 7.01 2.45 3.30
N ILE A 8 8.08 1.79 3.77
CA ILE A 8 8.11 1.22 5.14
C ILE A 8 7.94 2.33 6.18
N ASP A 9 8.69 3.42 6.03
CA ASP A 9 8.63 4.55 6.95
C ASP A 9 7.21 5.16 7.02
N GLN A 10 6.57 5.36 5.87
CA GLN A 10 5.21 5.86 5.75
C GLN A 10 4.16 4.91 6.35
N LEU A 11 4.29 3.60 6.11
CA LEU A 11 3.36 2.61 6.67
C LEU A 11 3.54 2.46 8.20
N ASP A 12 4.77 2.42 8.71
CA ASP A 12 5.00 2.42 10.16
C ASP A 12 4.45 3.70 10.81
N PHE A 13 4.62 4.86 10.17
CA PHE A 13 4.03 6.11 10.62
C PHE A 13 2.50 6.07 10.60
N ALA A 14 1.88 5.47 9.58
CA ALA A 14 0.44 5.27 9.55
C ALA A 14 -0.02 4.35 10.70
N LEU A 15 0.72 3.29 11.00
CA LEU A 15 0.41 2.31 12.05
C LEU A 15 0.45 2.93 13.45
N ASP A 16 1.44 3.78 13.74
CA ASP A 16 1.50 4.57 14.98
C ASP A 16 0.23 5.39 15.21
N HIS A 17 -0.36 5.92 14.14
CA HIS A 17 -1.57 6.74 14.21
C HIS A 17 -2.86 5.91 14.20
N ILE A 18 -2.83 4.70 13.61
CA ILE A 18 -3.95 3.74 13.67
C ILE A 18 -4.21 3.29 15.10
N VAL A 19 -3.24 3.30 16.01
CA VAL A 19 -3.49 2.88 17.41
C VAL A 19 -4.00 4.01 18.31
N LEU A 20 -3.97 5.27 17.85
CA LEU A 20 -4.42 6.41 18.65
C LEU A 20 -5.93 6.59 18.56
N GLU A 21 -6.59 6.92 19.69
CA GLU A 21 -8.04 7.12 19.78
C GLU A 21 -8.51 8.50 19.25
N ASP A 22 -7.96 8.96 18.14
CA ASP A 22 -8.40 10.21 17.46
C ASP A 22 -8.76 9.94 16.01
N ILE A 23 -9.93 10.43 15.60
CA ILE A 23 -10.44 10.23 14.24
C ILE A 23 -9.58 10.94 13.18
N ASN A 24 -8.97 12.08 13.50
CA ASN A 24 -8.09 12.80 12.58
C ASN A 24 -6.82 11.98 12.31
N TYR A 25 -6.33 11.27 13.31
CA TYR A 25 -5.23 10.32 13.12
C TYR A 25 -5.65 9.14 12.25
N LYS A 26 -6.88 8.62 12.36
CA LYS A 26 -7.36 7.60 11.41
C LYS A 26 -7.47 8.14 9.99
N ARG A 27 -7.97 9.36 9.79
CA ARG A 27 -8.03 10.01 8.46
C ARG A 27 -6.64 10.20 7.86
N LEU A 28 -5.69 10.66 8.66
CA LEU A 28 -4.28 10.76 8.27
C LEU A 28 -3.73 9.38 7.87
N SER A 29 -3.92 8.36 8.70
CA SER A 29 -3.49 6.99 8.38
C SER A 29 -4.13 6.46 7.09
N LEU A 30 -5.42 6.71 6.86
CA LEU A 30 -6.09 6.31 5.61
C LEU A 30 -5.42 6.96 4.39
N MET A 31 -5.11 8.26 4.46
CA MET A 31 -4.43 8.99 3.40
C MET A 31 -3.02 8.45 3.14
N LEU A 32 -2.28 8.14 4.21
CA LEU A 32 -0.93 7.59 4.09
C LEU A 32 -0.94 6.18 3.49
N VAL A 33 -1.88 5.33 3.89
CA VAL A 33 -2.03 3.97 3.34
C VAL A 33 -2.44 4.02 1.86
N ASP A 34 -3.39 4.88 1.52
CA ASP A 34 -3.85 5.04 0.14
C ASP A 34 -2.74 5.58 -0.78
N ASN A 35 -1.97 6.57 -0.31
CA ASN A 35 -0.82 7.06 -1.05
C ASN A 35 0.28 6.00 -1.21
N ALA A 36 0.52 5.19 -0.18
CA ALA A 36 1.50 4.10 -0.26
C ALA A 36 1.07 3.04 -1.30
N MET A 37 -0.22 2.69 -1.34
CA MET A 37 -0.79 1.82 -2.36
C MET A 37 -0.63 2.41 -3.76
N GLU A 38 -1.00 3.67 -3.96
CA GLU A 38 -0.87 4.34 -5.27
C GLU A 38 0.58 4.36 -5.76
N LEU A 39 1.51 4.73 -4.88
CA LEU A 39 2.93 4.74 -5.19
C LEU A 39 3.43 3.35 -5.56
N ALA A 40 3.04 2.31 -4.82
CA ALA A 40 3.40 0.93 -5.10
C ALA A 40 2.90 0.47 -6.47
N LEU A 41 1.63 0.74 -6.80
CA LEU A 41 1.05 0.40 -8.10
C LEU A 41 1.71 1.18 -9.25
N HIS A 42 2.06 2.45 -9.02
CA HIS A 42 2.75 3.26 -10.02
C HIS A 42 4.18 2.77 -10.28
N GLN A 43 4.92 2.41 -9.24
CA GLN A 43 6.25 1.81 -9.39
C GLN A 43 6.14 0.44 -10.08
N TYR A 44 5.13 -0.38 -9.76
CA TYR A 44 4.87 -1.63 -10.49
C TYR A 44 4.64 -1.37 -11.98
N ALA A 45 3.77 -0.41 -12.33
CA ALA A 45 3.54 -0.03 -13.72
C ALA A 45 4.83 0.43 -14.43
N THR A 46 5.67 1.21 -13.73
CA THR A 46 6.98 1.64 -14.24
C THR A 46 7.88 0.45 -14.54
N GLU A 47 7.92 -0.55 -13.65
CA GLU A 47 8.72 -1.77 -13.85
C GLU A 47 8.16 -2.68 -14.96
N GLN A 48 6.84 -2.66 -15.21
CA GLN A 48 6.26 -3.31 -16.39
C GLN A 48 6.58 -2.57 -17.70
N SER A 49 6.92 -1.27 -17.63
CA SER A 49 7.27 -0.45 -18.80
C SER A 49 8.75 -0.51 -19.18
N ALA A 50 9.64 -0.70 -18.20
CA ALA A 50 11.07 -0.63 -18.37
C ALA A 50 11.66 -2.00 -18.74
N ASP A 51 12.18 -2.16 -19.96
CA ASP A 51 13.15 -3.18 -20.41
C ASP A 51 12.91 -4.66 -20.03
N ALA A 52 11.72 -5.04 -19.55
CA ALA A 52 11.45 -6.40 -19.09
C ALA A 52 11.39 -7.42 -20.24
N TRP A 53 11.28 -6.96 -21.49
CA TRP A 53 11.12 -7.83 -22.64
C TRP A 53 12.37 -7.75 -23.52
N PRO A 54 12.98 -8.90 -23.85
CA PRO A 54 13.93 -8.97 -24.95
C PRO A 54 13.35 -8.27 -26.18
N LEU A 55 14.18 -7.60 -27.00
CA LEU A 55 13.74 -6.93 -28.24
C LEU A 55 12.88 -7.81 -29.18
N GLU A 56 12.93 -9.13 -29.00
CA GLU A 56 12.23 -10.14 -29.81
C GLU A 56 10.96 -10.72 -29.14
N ALA A 57 10.65 -10.35 -27.89
CA ALA A 57 9.46 -10.84 -27.20
C ALA A 57 8.28 -9.89 -27.41
N GLU A 58 7.12 -10.45 -27.77
CA GLU A 58 5.90 -9.65 -27.88
C GLU A 58 5.53 -9.00 -26.53
N PRO A 59 5.16 -7.71 -26.50
CA PRO A 59 3.76 -7.43 -26.23
C PRO A 59 2.98 -8.00 -25.04
N LYS A 60 3.51 -8.50 -23.91
CA LYS A 60 2.60 -9.10 -22.88
C LYS A 60 1.49 -8.16 -22.40
N ILE A 61 1.69 -6.85 -22.49
CA ILE A 61 0.77 -5.80 -22.07
C ILE A 61 0.62 -4.80 -23.20
N GLU A 62 -0.62 -4.44 -23.53
CA GLU A 62 -0.89 -3.43 -24.55
C GLU A 62 -0.31 -2.06 -24.16
N PRO A 63 0.42 -1.36 -25.05
CA PRO A 63 1.03 -0.05 -24.76
C PRO A 63 0.05 1.00 -24.25
N ARG A 64 -1.21 0.96 -24.72
CA ARG A 64 -2.26 1.88 -24.28
C ARG A 64 -2.64 1.68 -22.80
N VAL A 65 -2.71 0.42 -22.35
CA VAL A 65 -3.03 0.08 -20.95
C VAL A 65 -1.88 0.54 -20.05
N LEU A 66 -0.64 0.31 -20.48
CA LEU A 66 0.55 0.74 -19.74
C LEU A 66 0.63 2.28 -19.64
N ALA A 67 0.40 3.00 -20.75
CA ALA A 67 0.38 4.46 -20.75
C ALA A 67 -0.71 5.04 -19.82
N ALA A 68 -1.89 4.40 -19.77
CA ALA A 68 -2.96 4.80 -18.88
C ALA A 68 -2.57 4.60 -17.39
N ALA A 69 -1.95 3.46 -17.06
CA ALA A 69 -1.48 3.16 -15.71
C ALA A 69 -0.33 4.07 -15.24
N LEU A 70 0.56 4.47 -16.16
CA LEU A 70 1.63 5.45 -15.86
C LEU A 70 1.09 6.87 -15.66
N GLY A 71 -0.17 7.12 -16.03
CA GLY A 71 -0.85 8.39 -15.79
C GLY A 71 -1.24 8.63 -14.33
N GLN A 72 -2.03 9.67 -14.10
CA GLN A 72 -2.51 10.05 -12.76
C GLN A 72 -3.72 9.24 -12.28
N ASN A 73 -4.33 8.41 -13.12
CA ASN A 73 -5.52 7.65 -12.74
C ASN A 73 -5.14 6.45 -11.84
N PHE A 74 -5.74 6.35 -10.67
CA PHE A 74 -5.54 5.23 -9.75
C PHE A 74 -6.14 3.93 -10.29
N ASP A 75 -7.34 3.99 -10.88
CA ASP A 75 -8.06 2.81 -11.36
C ASP A 75 -7.33 2.11 -12.50
N GLU A 76 -6.68 2.88 -13.38
CA GLU A 76 -5.88 2.32 -14.48
C GLU A 76 -4.62 1.59 -13.96
N LYS A 77 -4.03 2.06 -12.86
CA LYS A 77 -2.92 1.37 -12.19
C LYS A 77 -3.38 0.03 -11.60
N LEU A 78 -4.52 0.04 -10.93
CA LEU A 78 -5.10 -1.15 -10.32
C LEU A 78 -5.54 -2.18 -11.37
N LYS A 79 -6.09 -1.71 -12.50
CA LYS A 79 -6.43 -2.54 -13.66
C LYS A 79 -5.20 -3.24 -14.24
N LEU A 80 -4.09 -2.53 -14.38
CA LEU A 80 -2.81 -3.12 -14.81
C LEU A 80 -2.34 -4.19 -13.81
N ALA A 81 -2.37 -3.89 -12.50
CA ALA A 81 -1.97 -4.82 -11.47
C ALA A 81 -2.78 -6.13 -11.52
N ARG A 82 -4.09 -6.04 -11.75
CA ARG A 82 -4.95 -7.21 -11.94
C ARG A 82 -4.58 -8.00 -13.20
N LEU A 83 -4.40 -7.33 -14.34
CA LEU A 83 -4.04 -7.98 -15.61
C LEU A 83 -2.73 -8.76 -15.50
N CYS A 84 -1.78 -8.26 -14.72
CA CYS A 84 -0.50 -8.92 -14.47
C CYS A 84 -0.55 -9.95 -13.33
N GLY A 85 -1.70 -10.16 -12.69
CA GLY A 85 -1.89 -11.13 -11.61
C GLY A 85 -1.30 -10.72 -10.26
N LEU A 86 -0.97 -9.43 -10.05
CA LEU A 86 -0.50 -8.93 -8.75
C LEU A 86 -1.63 -8.90 -7.71
N VAL A 87 -2.86 -8.65 -8.15
CA VAL A 87 -4.07 -8.62 -7.32
C VAL A 87 -5.19 -9.42 -7.99
N ASP A 88 -6.06 -10.02 -7.18
CA ASP A 88 -7.27 -10.69 -7.64
C ASP A 88 -8.49 -9.74 -7.66
N GLU A 89 -9.65 -10.24 -8.08
CA GLU A 89 -10.88 -9.45 -8.17
C GLU A 89 -11.39 -8.94 -6.83
N ASP A 90 -11.24 -9.74 -5.77
CA ASP A 90 -11.69 -9.38 -4.43
C ASP A 90 -10.83 -8.26 -3.85
N MET A 91 -9.51 -8.30 -4.08
CA MET A 91 -8.58 -7.23 -3.78
C MET A 91 -8.90 -5.96 -4.58
N VAL A 92 -9.17 -6.08 -5.89
CA VAL A 92 -9.55 -4.92 -6.71
C VAL A 92 -10.81 -4.26 -6.16
N ALA A 93 -11.86 -5.03 -5.90
CA ALA A 93 -13.11 -4.51 -5.35
C ALA A 93 -12.89 -3.83 -3.98
N SER A 94 -12.08 -4.43 -3.12
CA SER A 94 -11.73 -3.88 -1.80
C SER A 94 -10.96 -2.56 -1.93
N ILE A 95 -9.91 -2.53 -2.75
CA ILE A 95 -9.04 -1.35 -2.93
C ILE A 95 -9.83 -0.21 -3.55
N THR A 96 -10.61 -0.44 -4.61
CA THR A 96 -11.47 0.58 -5.23
C THR A 96 -12.48 1.15 -4.25
N THR A 97 -13.09 0.30 -3.42
CA THR A 97 -14.06 0.73 -2.39
C THR A 97 -13.39 1.62 -1.35
N LEU A 98 -12.21 1.23 -0.85
CA LEU A 98 -11.46 1.97 0.18
C LEU A 98 -10.90 3.29 -0.36
N HIS A 99 -10.39 3.29 -1.59
CA HIS A 99 -9.94 4.50 -2.28
C HIS A 99 -11.09 5.50 -2.47
N SER A 100 -12.26 5.01 -2.91
CA SER A 100 -13.47 5.84 -3.04
C SER A 100 -13.94 6.38 -1.70
N TYR A 101 -13.91 5.55 -0.65
CA TYR A 101 -14.27 5.95 0.71
C TYR A 101 -13.36 7.07 1.24
N ARG A 102 -12.04 6.97 1.00
CA ARG A 102 -11.08 8.04 1.29
C ARG A 102 -11.50 9.35 0.63
N ASN A 103 -11.82 9.34 -0.66
CA ASN A 103 -12.26 10.54 -1.38
C ASN A 103 -13.55 11.14 -0.80
N GLN A 104 -14.52 10.30 -0.45
CA GLN A 104 -15.78 10.76 0.13
C GLN A 104 -15.59 11.37 1.54
N LEU A 105 -14.69 10.83 2.36
CA LEU A 105 -14.38 11.40 3.69
C LEU A 105 -13.90 12.84 3.60
N TYR A 106 -13.07 13.15 2.59
CA TYR A 106 -12.57 14.50 2.37
C TYR A 106 -13.63 15.47 1.84
N HIS A 107 -14.56 15.00 1.01
CA HIS A 107 -15.51 15.87 0.32
C HIS A 107 -16.86 16.02 1.04
N GLN A 108 -17.29 15.03 1.82
CA GLN A 108 -18.66 14.98 2.33
C GLN A 108 -18.76 14.94 3.86
N GLY A 109 -17.63 14.87 4.59
CA GLY A 109 -17.64 14.77 6.05
C GLY A 109 -18.54 13.62 6.54
N ILE A 110 -18.38 12.44 5.95
CA ILE A 110 -19.32 11.31 6.10
C ILE A 110 -19.65 11.02 7.57
N LYS A 111 -20.94 10.75 7.82
CA LYS A 111 -21.56 10.41 9.12
C LYS A 111 -21.11 9.08 9.75
N HIS A 112 -20.10 8.38 9.22
CA HIS A 112 -19.71 7.01 9.60
C HIS A 112 -18.23 6.89 9.96
N GLU A 113 -17.73 7.88 10.69
CA GLU A 113 -16.39 7.86 11.27
C GLU A 113 -16.15 6.65 12.20
N GLN A 114 -17.20 6.05 12.75
CA GLN A 114 -17.06 4.92 13.67
C GLN A 114 -16.46 3.68 13.01
N VAL A 115 -16.67 3.45 11.71
CA VAL A 115 -16.08 2.30 10.99
C VAL A 115 -14.71 2.60 10.41
N LEU A 116 -14.28 3.86 10.48
CA LEU A 116 -12.99 4.27 9.92
C LEU A 116 -11.81 3.47 10.51
N PRO A 117 -11.72 3.18 11.82
CA PRO A 117 -10.63 2.38 12.38
C PRO A 117 -10.50 1.00 11.71
N ALA A 118 -11.58 0.23 11.64
CA ALA A 118 -11.58 -1.07 10.96
C ALA A 118 -11.22 -0.96 9.47
N LEU A 119 -11.75 0.05 8.77
CA LEU A 119 -11.47 0.24 7.33
C LEU A 119 -10.00 0.61 7.06
N VAL A 120 -9.41 1.50 7.87
CA VAL A 120 -7.99 1.85 7.71
C VAL A 120 -7.10 0.64 7.97
N LEU A 121 -7.39 -0.13 9.02
CA LEU A 121 -6.61 -1.31 9.36
C LEU A 121 -6.75 -2.43 8.31
N PHE A 122 -7.95 -2.61 7.78
CA PHE A 122 -8.19 -3.51 6.65
C PHE A 122 -7.39 -3.08 5.41
N TYR A 123 -7.46 -1.79 5.05
CA TYR A 123 -6.71 -1.29 3.90
C TYR A 123 -5.20 -1.43 4.10
N PHE A 124 -4.70 -1.14 5.31
CA PHE A 124 -3.30 -1.32 5.67
C PHE A 124 -2.82 -2.75 5.41
N ARG A 125 -3.62 -3.74 5.82
CA ARG A 125 -3.31 -5.17 5.62
C ARG A 125 -3.28 -5.53 4.13
N ILE A 126 -4.27 -5.09 3.35
CA ILE A 126 -4.28 -5.28 1.90
C ILE A 126 -3.04 -4.66 1.26
N THR A 127 -2.68 -3.43 1.64
CA THR A 127 -1.47 -2.77 1.12
C THR A 127 -0.22 -3.57 1.42
N CYS A 128 -0.11 -4.15 2.62
CA CYS A 128 1.00 -5.05 2.93
C CYS A 128 0.98 -6.32 2.06
N ASP A 129 -0.18 -6.93 1.85
CA ASP A 129 -0.33 -8.14 1.02
C ASP A 129 0.10 -7.87 -0.43
N VAL A 130 -0.30 -6.73 -1.01
CA VAL A 130 0.16 -6.28 -2.34
C VAL A 130 1.67 -6.09 -2.36
N LEU A 131 2.25 -5.44 -1.35
CA LEU A 131 3.70 -5.20 -1.29
C LEU A 131 4.52 -6.48 -1.09
N ILE A 132 3.99 -7.48 -0.40
CA ILE A 132 4.60 -8.81 -0.27
C ILE A 132 4.61 -9.50 -1.64
N ALA A 133 3.53 -9.41 -2.40
CA ALA A 133 3.40 -10.02 -3.73
C ALA A 133 4.22 -9.29 -4.82
N TYR A 134 4.47 -7.99 -4.65
CA TYR A 134 5.02 -7.09 -5.68
C TYR A 134 6.41 -7.49 -6.26
N GLN A 135 7.23 -8.32 -5.59
CA GLN A 135 8.51 -8.84 -6.12
C GLN A 135 9.26 -7.96 -7.16
N PRO A 136 9.86 -6.83 -6.73
CA PRO A 136 10.48 -5.85 -7.63
C PRO A 136 11.59 -6.43 -8.51
N THR A 137 11.68 -5.96 -9.75
CA THR A 137 12.71 -6.41 -10.73
C THR A 137 14.11 -5.92 -10.37
N GLY A 138 14.23 -4.79 -9.66
CA GLY A 138 15.50 -4.18 -9.30
C GLY A 138 15.48 -3.41 -7.98
N TYR A 139 16.63 -3.40 -7.29
CA TYR A 139 16.82 -2.71 -6.03
C TYR A 139 17.93 -1.66 -6.16
N SER A 140 17.61 -0.47 -6.70
CA SER A 140 18.59 0.61 -6.82
C SER A 140 18.74 1.42 -5.51
N TRP A 141 19.98 1.72 -5.12
CA TRP A 141 20.32 2.60 -4.00
C TRP A 141 21.44 3.55 -4.40
N SER A 142 21.32 4.83 -4.07
CA SER A 142 22.43 5.77 -4.24
C SER A 142 23.32 5.74 -3.00
N SER A 143 24.64 5.76 -3.19
CA SER A 143 25.67 5.52 -2.18
C SER A 143 25.69 6.49 -0.98
N GLY A 144 24.84 7.52 -0.96
CA GLY A 144 24.72 8.50 0.13
C GLY A 144 23.35 8.51 0.84
N GLY A 145 22.44 7.58 0.53
CA GLY A 145 21.11 7.55 1.14
C GLY A 145 21.16 7.25 2.65
N LYS A 146 20.49 8.05 3.47
CA LYS A 146 20.18 7.70 4.86
C LYS A 146 18.88 6.92 4.89
N VAL A 147 18.88 5.79 5.60
CA VAL A 147 17.67 5.00 5.85
C VAL A 147 16.94 5.62 7.05
N PRO A 148 15.65 5.97 6.95
CA PRO A 148 14.87 6.42 8.09
C PRO A 148 14.86 5.41 9.23
N HIS A 149 14.78 5.91 10.47
CA HIS A 149 14.85 5.05 11.66
C HIS A 149 13.71 4.03 11.73
N ARG A 150 12.50 4.42 11.31
CA ARG A 150 11.33 3.54 11.28
C ARG A 150 11.53 2.38 10.32
N ALA A 151 12.08 2.65 9.14
CA ALA A 151 12.38 1.59 8.17
C ALA A 151 13.44 0.60 8.69
N LEU A 152 14.46 1.08 9.43
CA LEU A 152 15.49 0.22 10.03
C LEU A 152 14.93 -0.80 11.04
N LYS A 153 13.84 -0.47 11.75
CA LYS A 153 13.14 -1.37 12.68
C LYS A 153 12.70 -2.68 12.02
N TYR A 154 12.31 -2.63 10.74
CA TYR A 154 11.77 -3.78 10.00
C TYR A 154 12.81 -4.44 9.10
N ILE A 155 13.63 -3.64 8.41
CA ILE A 155 14.63 -4.18 7.48
C ILE A 155 15.79 -4.82 8.26
N GLY A 156 16.21 -4.20 9.37
CA GLY A 156 17.47 -4.53 10.03
C GLY A 156 18.69 -4.01 9.26
N ARG A 157 19.79 -3.75 9.97
CA ARG A 157 21.01 -3.18 9.37
C ARG A 157 21.73 -4.15 8.44
N GLU A 158 21.68 -5.45 8.74
CA GLU A 158 22.43 -6.49 8.01
C GLU A 158 21.68 -6.99 6.77
N SER A 159 20.34 -7.04 6.82
CA SER A 159 19.49 -7.55 5.73
C SER A 159 19.52 -6.68 4.46
N MET A 160 20.01 -5.45 4.56
CA MET A 160 20.22 -4.56 3.40
C MET A 160 21.19 -5.12 2.36
N ARG A 161 21.98 -6.14 2.73
CA ARG A 161 22.83 -6.90 1.80
C ARG A 161 22.04 -7.83 0.87
N ASN A 162 20.80 -8.20 1.24
CA ASN A 162 19.90 -9.00 0.42
C ASN A 162 18.49 -8.37 0.32
N PRO A 163 18.33 -7.31 -0.48
CA PRO A 163 17.06 -6.59 -0.62
C PRO A 163 15.88 -7.48 -1.03
N ARG A 164 16.12 -8.48 -1.88
CA ARG A 164 15.10 -9.43 -2.37
C ARG A 164 14.41 -10.19 -1.24
N GLN A 165 15.13 -10.44 -0.15
CA GLN A 165 14.58 -11.09 1.04
C GLN A 165 14.12 -10.07 2.08
N ALA A 166 14.87 -8.99 2.24
CA ALA A 166 14.66 -8.03 3.32
C ALA A 166 13.34 -7.25 3.19
N PHE A 167 12.96 -6.83 1.97
CA PHE A 167 11.73 -6.05 1.80
C PHE A 167 10.46 -6.89 1.99
N PRO A 168 10.30 -8.07 1.35
CA PRO A 168 9.15 -8.94 1.65
C PRO A 168 9.03 -9.29 3.14
N ALA A 169 10.16 -9.55 3.81
CA ALA A 169 10.17 -9.80 5.26
C ALA A 169 9.72 -8.57 6.07
N ALA A 170 10.14 -7.35 5.67
CA ALA A 170 9.71 -6.12 6.32
C ALA A 170 8.21 -5.86 6.16
N TRP A 171 7.64 -6.13 4.97
CA TRP A 171 6.20 -6.02 4.71
C TRP A 171 5.41 -7.04 5.52
N ALA A 172 5.86 -8.29 5.54
CA ALA A 172 5.26 -9.35 6.36
C ALA A 172 5.28 -8.97 7.84
N ARG A 173 6.38 -8.37 8.32
CA ARG A 173 6.48 -7.92 9.71
C ARG A 173 5.55 -6.75 10.02
N LEU A 174 5.44 -5.74 9.14
CA LEU A 174 4.45 -4.67 9.29
C LEU A 174 3.03 -5.23 9.38
N ARG A 175 2.73 -6.21 8.52
CA ARG A 175 1.45 -6.89 8.52
C ARG A 175 1.19 -7.64 9.81
N GLU A 176 2.16 -8.41 10.31
CA GLU A 176 2.08 -9.12 11.59
C GLU A 176 1.86 -8.14 12.76
N VAL A 177 2.57 -7.00 12.79
CA VAL A 177 2.32 -5.96 13.81
C VAL A 177 0.88 -5.46 13.73
N SER A 178 0.35 -5.25 12.53
CA SER A 178 -1.04 -4.82 12.35
C SER A 178 -2.07 -5.86 12.84
N GLU A 179 -1.74 -7.14 12.89
CA GLU A 179 -2.62 -8.20 13.41
C GLU A 179 -2.77 -8.15 14.93
N SER A 180 -1.81 -7.56 15.63
CA SER A 180 -1.93 -7.29 17.08
C SER A 180 -2.93 -6.20 17.41
N ILE A 181 -3.33 -5.39 16.42
CA ILE A 181 -4.37 -4.37 16.56
C ILE A 181 -5.72 -5.02 16.27
N PRO A 182 -6.69 -4.97 17.20
CA PRO A 182 -7.99 -5.57 16.98
C PRO A 182 -8.71 -4.88 15.82
N LEU A 183 -9.23 -5.70 14.90
CA LEU A 183 -10.14 -5.26 13.84
C LEU A 183 -11.53 -5.76 14.22
N ASP A 184 -12.38 -4.88 14.72
CA ASP A 184 -13.74 -5.23 15.12
C ASP A 184 -14.76 -4.33 14.43
N LEU A 185 -15.10 -4.69 13.19
CA LEU A 185 -16.11 -3.97 12.43
C LEU A 185 -17.50 -4.04 13.10
N THR A 186 -17.79 -5.11 13.85
CA THR A 186 -19.07 -5.27 14.54
C THR A 186 -19.16 -4.31 15.72
N ALA A 187 -18.12 -4.19 16.54
CA ALA A 187 -18.06 -3.21 17.62
C ALA A 187 -18.08 -1.78 17.08
N ASP A 188 -17.30 -1.49 16.02
CA ASP A 188 -17.28 -0.20 15.35
C ASP A 188 -18.67 0.20 14.83
N LEU A 189 -19.42 -0.76 14.27
CA LEU A 189 -20.81 -0.54 13.84
C LEU A 189 -21.80 -0.41 15.02
N ALA A 190 -21.60 -1.17 16.09
CA ALA A 190 -22.48 -1.17 17.27
C ALA A 190 -22.38 0.13 18.08
N ALA A 191 -21.23 0.80 18.04
CA ALA A 191 -21.04 2.13 18.62
C ALA A 191 -22.00 3.21 18.06
N ARG A 192 -22.76 2.93 16.99
CA ARG A 192 -23.87 3.76 16.49
C ARG A 192 -25.07 3.87 17.45
N GLN A 193 -25.30 2.91 18.34
CA GLN A 193 -26.60 2.80 19.03
C GLN A 193 -26.68 3.54 20.37
N THR A 194 -25.59 4.15 20.84
CA THR A 194 -25.50 4.71 22.20
C THR A 194 -25.27 6.22 22.27
N ARG A 195 -25.50 6.98 21.19
CA ARG A 195 -25.47 8.46 21.22
C ARG A 195 -26.69 9.08 20.58
#